data_AF-A0A143B5K2-F1
#
_entry.id   AF-A0A143B5K2-F1
#
_cell.length_a   1.000
_cell.length_b   1.000
_cell.length_c   1.000
_cell.angle_alpha   90.00
_cell.angle_beta   90.00
_cell.angle_gamma   90.00
#
_symmetry.space_group_name_H-M   'P 1'
#
loop_
_entity.id
_entity.type
_entity.pdbx_description
1 polymer ?
#
loop_
_entity_poly.entity_id
_entity_poly.type
_entity_poly.pdbx_seq_one_letter_code
_entity_poly.pdbx_strand_id
1 'polypeptide(L)' 'MIEDGEGSPWICHICEGKFRGMESIACSRCFQVTCAAHLRHLPSRHPESGLYLLQPVCVACATLKGE' A
#
# COMPACT_ATOMS: atom_id res chain seq x y z
N MET A 1 20.36 -12.18 -23.53
CA MET A 1 19.79 -13.00 -22.44
C MET A 1 19.30 -11.99 -21.42
N ILE A 2 17.98 -11.84 -21.28
CA ILE A 2 17.41 -10.89 -20.32
C ILE A 2 17.36 -11.66 -19.01
N GLU A 3 18.18 -11.25 -18.05
CA GLU A 3 18.13 -11.75 -16.68
C GLU A 3 16.74 -11.39 -16.12
N ASP A 4 15.84 -12.36 -16.09
CA ASP A 4 14.57 -12.29 -15.37
C ASP A 4 14.93 -12.19 -13.88
N GLY A 5 15.15 -10.96 -13.42
CA GLY A 5 15.51 -10.66 -12.04
C GLY A 5 14.55 -11.37 -11.10
N GLU A 6 15.10 -12.27 -10.28
CA GLU A 6 14.43 -13.01 -9.23
C GLU A 6 13.97 -12.07 -8.11
N GLY A 7 13.11 -11.11 -8.43
CA GLY A 7 12.38 -10.36 -7.43
C GLY A 7 11.44 -11.31 -6.71
N SER A 8 11.68 -11.53 -5.42
CA SER A 8 10.74 -12.27 -4.56
C SER A 8 9.34 -11.70 -4.77
N PRO A 9 8.37 -12.52 -5.22
CA PRO A 9 7.04 -12.01 -5.48
C PRO A 9 6.40 -11.58 -4.16
N TRP A 10 6.01 -10.32 -4.06
CA TRP A 10 5.16 -9.90 -2.94
C TRP A 10 3.71 -10.28 -3.23
N ILE A 11 2.97 -10.47 -2.14
CA ILE A 11 1.58 -10.88 -2.15
C ILE A 11 0.74 -9.70 -1.65
N CYS A 12 -0.29 -9.31 -2.42
CA CYS A 12 -1.24 -8.34 -1.93
C CYS A 12 -2.13 -8.99 -0.87
N HIS A 13 -2.17 -8.47 0.36
CA HIS A 13 -3.03 -9.05 1.41
C HIS A 13 -4.55 -8.90 1.15
N ILE A 14 -4.98 -8.09 0.17
CA ILE A 14 -6.40 -7.87 -0.15
C ILE A 14 -6.91 -8.91 -1.16
N CYS A 15 -6.16 -9.16 -2.24
CA CYS A 15 -6.58 -10.08 -3.30
C CYS A 15 -5.70 -11.33 -3.41
N GLU A 16 -4.67 -11.43 -2.59
CA GLU A 16 -3.70 -12.53 -2.55
C GLU A 16 -2.94 -12.75 -3.86
N GLY A 17 -3.05 -11.80 -4.80
CA GLY A 17 -2.30 -11.80 -6.05
C GLY A 17 -0.80 -11.69 -5.80
N LYS A 18 -0.03 -12.53 -6.50
CA LYS A 18 1.44 -12.48 -6.55
C LYS A 18 1.86 -11.54 -7.66
N PHE A 19 2.67 -10.54 -7.33
CA PHE A 19 3.16 -9.57 -8.29
C PHE A 19 4.68 -9.55 -8.29
N ARG A 20 5.28 -9.46 -9.49
CA ARG A 20 6.72 -9.31 -9.70
C ARG A 20 6.96 -8.03 -10.47
N GLY A 21 7.95 -7.23 -10.07
CA GLY A 21 8.41 -6.05 -10.80
C GLY A 21 7.46 -4.85 -10.87
N MET A 22 6.26 -4.92 -10.29
CA MET A 22 5.37 -3.76 -10.13
C MET A 22 5.69 -2.98 -8.83
N GLU A 23 5.24 -1.74 -8.71
CA GLU A 23 5.39 -1.04 -7.43
C GLU A 23 4.40 -1.60 -6.40
N SER A 24 4.91 -2.00 -5.25
CA SER A 24 4.11 -2.40 -4.10
C SER A 24 4.45 -1.56 -2.89
N ILE A 25 3.42 -1.11 -2.19
CA ILE A 25 3.56 -0.22 -1.04
C ILE A 25 2.84 -0.86 0.16
N ALA A 26 3.45 -0.74 1.34
CA ALA A 26 2.84 -1.15 2.59
C ALA A 26 1.79 -0.12 3.03
N CYS A 27 0.66 -0.60 3.53
CA CYS A 27 -0.37 0.26 4.12
C CYS A 27 0.17 0.93 5.40
N SER A 28 0.07 2.26 5.51
CA SER A 28 0.47 3.01 6.72
C SER A 28 -0.36 2.70 7.97
N ARG A 29 -1.45 1.94 7.86
CA ARG A 29 -2.34 1.58 9.01
C ARG A 29 -2.16 0.14 9.48
N CYS A 30 -2.24 -0.84 8.57
CA CYS A 30 -2.12 -2.26 8.92
C CYS A 30 -0.72 -2.86 8.61
N PHE A 31 0.17 -2.07 7.98
CA PHE A 31 1.54 -2.46 7.62
C PHE A 31 1.64 -3.66 6.67
N GLN A 32 0.53 -4.05 6.04
CA GLN A 32 0.49 -5.13 5.05
C GLN A 32 0.77 -4.62 3.63
N VAL A 33 1.42 -5.45 2.82
CA VAL A 33 1.75 -5.14 1.43
C VAL A 33 0.50 -5.14 0.56
N THR A 34 0.36 -4.11 -0.28
CA THR A 34 -0.82 -3.89 -1.11
C THR A 34 -0.40 -3.55 -2.54
N CYS A 35 -1.07 -4.15 -3.53
CA CYS A 35 -0.85 -3.81 -4.93
C CYS A 35 -1.49 -2.46 -5.27
N ALA A 36 -0.99 -1.79 -6.32
CA ALA A 36 -1.46 -0.47 -6.73
C ALA A 36 -2.99 -0.38 -6.94
N ALA A 37 -3.63 -1.45 -7.41
CA ALA A 37 -5.09 -1.50 -7.60
C ALA A 37 -5.88 -1.36 -6.28
N HIS A 38 -5.38 -1.98 -5.20
CA HIS A 38 -6.00 -1.98 -3.87
C HIS A 38 -5.39 -0.95 -2.92
N LEU A 39 -4.41 -0.18 -3.39
CA LEU A 39 -3.82 0.94 -2.66
C LEU A 39 -4.67 2.20 -2.89
N ARG A 40 -4.80 3.02 -1.85
CA ARG A 40 -5.43 4.33 -1.84
C ARG A 40 -4.53 5.30 -1.09
N HIS A 41 -4.61 6.58 -1.42
CA HIS A 41 -3.90 7.62 -0.70
C HIS A 41 -4.92 8.45 0.05
N LEU A 42 -4.83 8.49 1.38
CA LEU A 42 -5.72 9.28 2.22
C LEU A 42 -4.95 10.42 2.88
N PRO A 43 -5.55 11.62 2.99
CA PRO A 43 -4.97 12.70 3.75
C PRO A 43 -4.94 12.30 5.24
N SER A 44 -3.75 12.32 5.83
CA SER A 44 -3.53 12.16 7.26
C SER A 44 -2.89 13.42 7.80
N ARG A 45 -3.42 13.95 8.91
CA ARG A 45 -2.87 15.15 9.53
C ARG A 45 -1.59 14.80 10.26
N HIS A 46 -0.49 15.46 9.88
CA HIS A 46 0.77 15.33 10.58
C HIS A 46 0.69 16.13 11.90
N PRO A 47 0.95 15.51 13.06
CA PRO A 47 0.72 16.14 14.36
C PRO A 47 1.64 17.34 14.60
N GLU A 48 2.87 17.29 14.10
CA GLU A 48 3.89 18.32 14.36
C GLU A 48 3.79 19.55 13.46
N SER A 49 3.48 19.37 12.18
CA SER A 49 3.40 20.48 11.21
C SER A 49 1.97 20.99 11.02
N GLY A 50 0.96 20.23 11.47
CA GLY A 50 -0.45 20.50 11.22
C GLY A 50 -0.88 20.35 9.76
N LEU A 51 0.03 19.97 8.86
CA LEU A 51 -0.22 19.77 7.43
C LEU A 51 -0.87 18.40 7.18
N TYR A 52 -1.65 18.31 6.11
CA TYR A 52 -2.16 17.02 5.63
C TYR A 52 -1.16 16.41 4.65
N LEU A 53 -0.72 15.18 4.93
CA LEU A 53 0.12 14.39 4.06
C LEU A 53 -0.67 13.22 3.51
N LEU A 54 -0.49 12.91 2.23
CA LEU A 54 -1.09 11.74 1.62
C LEU A 54 -0.37 10.48 2.12
N GLN A 55 -1.08 9.63 2.84
CA GLN A 55 -0.58 8.37 3.35
C GLN A 55 -1.12 7.21 2.53
N PRO A 56 -0.26 6.29 2.07
CA PRO A 56 -0.69 5.10 1.37
C PRO A 56 -1.41 4.16 2.34
N VAL A 57 -2.62 3.74 2.00
CA VAL A 57 -3.45 2.83 2.79
C VAL A 57 -4.12 1.81 1.89
N CYS A 58 -4.36 0.60 2.38
CA CYS A 58 -5.13 -0.38 1.62
C CYS A 58 -6.61 -0.03 1.59
N VAL A 59 -7.34 -0.57 0.60
CA VAL A 59 -8.78 -0.31 0.44
C VAL A 59 -9.58 -0.68 1.69
N ALA A 60 -9.24 -1.78 2.37
CA ALA A 60 -9.90 -2.18 3.61
C ALA A 60 -9.73 -1.11 4.72
N CYS A 61 -8.48 -0.67 4.95
CA CYS A 61 -8.19 0.39 5.91
C CYS A 61 -8.74 1.76 5.48
N ALA A 62 -9.00 1.99 4.19
CA ALA A 62 -9.61 3.21 3.70
C ALA A 62 -11.13 3.24 3.92
N THR A 63 -11.79 2.08 3.92
CA THR A 63 -13.23 1.94 4.18
C THR A 63 -13.56 1.96 5.67
N LEU A 64 -12.61 1.55 6.53
CA LEU A 64 -12.69 1.79 7.97
C LEU A 64 -12.59 3.30 8.22
N LYS A 65 -13.72 3.99 8.07
CA LYS A 65 -13.90 5.34 8.61
C LYS A 65 -13.70 5.21 10.11
N GLY A 66 -12.73 5.96 10.64
CA GLY A 66 -12.65 6.15 12.08
C GLY A 66 -13.99 6.67 12.56
N GLU A 67 -14.62 5.89 13.44
CA GLU A 67 -15.63 6.37 14.38
C GLU A 67 -15.02 7.44 15.30
#